data_AF-A0A965Y1A2-F1
#
_entry.id   AF-A0A965Y1A2-F1
#
_cell.length_a   1.000
_cell.length_b   1.000
_cell.length_c   1.000
_cell.angle_alpha   90.00
_cell.angle_beta   90.00
_cell.angle_gamma   90.00
#
_symmetry.space_group_name_H-M   'P 1'
#
loop_
_entity.id
_entity.type
_entity.pdbx_description
1 polymer ?
#
loop_
_entity_poly.entity_id
_entity_poly.type
_entity_poly.pdbx_seq_one_letter_code
_entity_poly.pdbx_strand_id
1 'polypeptide(L)' 'MDRLIHDEIYRFLFEHSFDAILLTNPNGEIYRANPAACKLLQRNEEEI' A
#
# COMPACT_ATOMS: atom_id res chain seq x y z
N MET A 1 19.94 10.42 7.75
CA MET A 1 19.14 11.36 6.95
C MET A 1 18.57 10.66 5.73
N ASP A 2 19.40 10.05 4.88
CA ASP A 2 18.96 9.41 3.62
C ASP A 2 17.87 8.32 3.77
N ARG A 3 17.97 7.48 4.81
CA ARG A 3 16.98 6.43 5.08
C ARG A 3 15.59 6.98 5.47
N LEU A 4 15.54 8.11 6.17
CA LEU A 4 14.27 8.73 6.57
C LEU A 4 13.55 9.31 5.34
N ILE A 5 14.30 9.96 4.46
CA ILE A 5 13.78 10.49 3.19
C ILE A 5 13.24 9.34 2.32
N HIS A 6 13.91 8.19 2.31
CA HIS A 6 13.46 7.02 1.56
C HIS A 6 12.12 6.47 2.07
N ASP A 7 11.96 6.32 3.39
CA ASP A 7 10.73 5.81 3.99
C ASP A 7 9.54 6.77 3.77
N GLU A 8 9.77 8.08 3.84
CA GLU A 8 8.76 9.10 3.57
C GLU A 8 8.32 9.10 2.10
N ILE A 9 9.27 9.01 1.16
CA ILE A 9 8.95 8.94 -0.27
C ILE A 9 8.18 7.65 -0.58
N TYR A 10 8.60 6.51 -0.03
CA TYR A 10 7.89 5.25 -0.22
C TYR A 10 6.44 5.36 0.29
N ARG A 11 6.23 5.88 1.50
CA ARG A 11 4.88 6.06 2.06
C ARG A 11 4.05 7.01 1.23
N PHE A 12 4.61 8.14 0.83
CA PHE A 12 3.93 9.12 -0.02
C PHE A 12 3.46 8.50 -1.34
N LEU A 13 4.33 7.77 -2.03
CA LEU A 13 3.99 7.11 -3.29
C LEU A 13 2.95 6.00 -3.08
N PHE A 14 3.07 5.21 -2.01
CA PHE A 14 2.11 4.15 -1.71
C PHE A 14 0.71 4.71 -1.41
N GLU A 15 0.63 5.70 -0.52
CA GLU A 15 -0.62 6.30 -0.04
C GLU A 15 -1.35 7.13 -1.11
N HIS A 16 -0.59 7.79 -2.00
CA HIS A 16 -1.16 8.70 -3.01
C HIS A 16 -1.13 8.16 -4.45
N SER A 17 -0.70 6.92 -4.67
CA SER A 17 -0.82 6.28 -5.99
C SER A 17 -2.29 6.14 -6.39
N PHE A 18 -2.60 6.42 -7.66
CA PHE A 18 -3.92 6.16 -8.23
C PHE A 18 -4.13 4.68 -8.55
N ASP A 19 -3.06 3.92 -8.75
CA ASP A 19 -3.11 2.50 -8.99
C ASP A 19 -3.34 1.74 -7.68
N ALA A 20 -4.15 0.68 -7.73
CA ALA A 20 -4.34 -0.24 -6.62
C ALA A 20 -3.05 -1.04 -6.38
N ILE A 21 -2.48 -0.93 -5.18
CA ILE A 21 -1.24 -1.60 -4.79
C ILE A 21 -1.52 -2.51 -3.58
N LEU A 22 -1.13 -3.77 -3.71
CA LEU A 22 -1.10 -4.75 -2.62
C LEU A 22 0.36 -5.15 -2.36
N LEU A 23 0.82 -5.01 -1.12
CA LEU A 23 2.08 -5.58 -0.69
C LEU A 23 1.82 -7.00 -0.19
N THR A 24 2.35 -7.99 -0.89
CA THR A 24 2.08 -9.40 -0.61
C THR A 24 3.36 -10.21 -0.45
N ASN A 25 3.25 -11.35 0.23
CA ASN A 25 4.26 -12.40 0.11
C ASN A 25 3.96 -13.33 -1.08
N PRO A 26 4.91 -14.20 -1.47
CA PRO A 26 4.69 -15.16 -2.55
C PRO A 26 3.57 -16.19 -2.31
N ASN A 27 3.12 -16.35 -1.07
CA ASN A 27 2.00 -17.23 -0.71
C ASN A 27 0.63 -16.53 -0.80
N GLY A 28 0.61 -15.23 -1.14
CA GLY A 28 -0.61 -14.43 -1.29
C GLY A 28 -1.13 -13.78 -0.01
N GLU A 29 -0.39 -13.84 1.11
CA GLU A 29 -0.72 -13.05 2.30
C GLU A 29 -0.54 -11.57 1.99
N ILE A 30 -1.54 -10.76 2.31
CA ILE A 30 -1.51 -9.32 2.10
C ILE A 30 -1.03 -8.67 3.41
N TYR A 31 0.06 -7.91 3.30
CA TYR A 31 0.60 -7.14 4.42
C TYR A 31 0.03 -5.73 4.48
N ARG A 32 -0.23 -5.13 3.31
CA ARG A 32 -0.71 -3.76 3.17
C ARG A 32 -1.54 -3.62 1.90
N ALA A 33 -2.56 -2.78 1.96
CA ALA A 33 -3.35 -2.34 0.82
C ALA A 33 -3.43 -0.81 0.83
N ASN A 34 -3.08 -0.17 -0.28
CA ASN A 34 -3.15 1.28 -0.35
C ASN A 34 -4.61 1.78 -0.49
N PRO A 35 -4.89 3.08 -0.30
CA PRO A 35 -6.24 3.60 -0.41
C PRO A 35 -6.93 3.34 -1.76
N ALA A 36 -6.16 3.31 -2.86
CA ALA A 36 -6.69 2.98 -4.17
C ALA A 36 -7.15 1.52 -4.27
N ALA A 37 -6.41 0.57 -3.69
CA ALA A 37 -6.81 -0.83 -3.59
C ALA A 37 -8.06 -1.01 -2.72
N CYS A 38 -8.11 -0.37 -1.56
CA CYS A 38 -9.30 -0.33 -0.70
C CYS A 38 -10.54 0.18 -1.45
N LYS A 39 -10.39 1.28 -2.19
CA LYS A 39 -11.47 1.84 -3.02
C LYS A 39 -11.90 0.91 -4.15
N LEU A 40 -10.95 0.28 -4.84
CA LEU A 40 -11.23 -0.65 -5.94
C LEU A 40 -12.02 -1.87 -5.45
N LEU A 41 -11.63 -2.42 -4.29
CA LEU A 41 -12.22 -3.62 -3.69
C LEU A 41 -13.44 -3.32 -2.82
N GLN A 42 -13.75 -2.05 -2.58
CA GLN A 42 -14.83 -1.58 -1.68
C GLN A 42 -14.73 -2.17 -0.27
N ARG A 43 -13.50 -2.22 0.24
CA ARG A 43 -13.13 -2.78 1.55
C ARG A 43 -12.15 -1.84 2.25
N ASN A 44 -12.05 -1.93 3.57
CA ASN A 44 -10.93 -1.32 4.30
C ASN A 44 -9.67 -2.21 4.23
N GLU A 45 -8.54 -1.71 4.71
CA GLU A 45 -7.25 -2.43 4.64
C GLU A 45 -7.27 -3.71 5.49
N GLU A 46 -7.97 -3.71 6.62
CA GLU A 46 -8.10 -4.87 7.51
C GLU A 46 -8.98 -5.99 6.94
N GLU A 47 -9.84 -5.68 5.97
CA GLU A 47 -10.75 -6.60 5.28
C GLU A 47 -10.17 -7.23 4.01
N ILE A 48 -8.97 -6.79 3.61
CA ILE A 48 -8.24 -7.22 2.42
C ILE A 48 -7.09 -8.13 2.84
#